data_AF-A0A383B487-F1
#
_entry.id   AF-A0A383B487-F1
#
_cell.length_a   1.000
_cell.length_b   1.000
_cell.length_c   1.000
_cell.angle_alpha   90.00
_cell.angle_beta   90.00
_cell.angle_gamma   90.00
#
_symmetry.space_group_name_H-M   'P 1'
#
loop_
_entity.id
_entity.type
_entity.pdbx_description
1 polymer ?
#
loop_
_entity_poly.entity_id
_entity_poly.type
_entity_poly.pdbx_seq_one_letter_code
_entity_poly.pdbx_strand_id
1 'polypeptide(L)'
;MANTADLKPFRSYDEHDVVNLFALDDPSVDLNVDDVKIKKGVLVAVEGDGWKNTEEALSEFGLGTATSAVAPGKSFANTVSLRYGTTARVQPAASGDTAAPLGLTLWDMAERDENGEKLLYHPRKAAEMQAVISGQTMPVLTKGIVLYKGKLTAENPGDITPGTAIYASQ
;
A
#
# COMPACT_ATOMS: atom_id res chain seq x y z
N MET A 1 10.84 -7.01 -9.68
CA MET A 1 11.89 -7.31 -8.68
C MET A 1 11.22 -7.36 -7.32
N ALA A 2 11.54 -8.34 -6.48
CA ALA A 2 10.95 -8.43 -5.14
C ALA A 2 11.25 -7.14 -4.35
N ASN A 3 10.22 -6.59 -3.70
CA ASN A 3 10.34 -5.38 -2.91
C ASN A 3 11.30 -5.62 -1.73
N THR A 4 12.48 -4.99 -1.77
CA THR A 4 13.51 -5.09 -0.72
C THR A 4 13.47 -3.91 0.25
N ALA A 5 12.52 -2.99 0.07
CA ALA A 5 12.29 -1.84 0.93
C ALA A 5 11.91 -2.25 2.35
N ASP A 6 12.45 -1.55 3.34
CA ASP A 6 12.08 -1.73 4.75
C ASP A 6 12.25 -0.41 5.52
N LEU A 7 11.14 0.11 6.01
CA LEU A 7 11.10 1.33 6.83
C LEU A 7 11.49 1.03 8.27
N LYS A 8 12.49 1.74 8.79
CA LYS A 8 13.02 1.54 10.14
C LYS A 8 12.14 2.19 11.22
N PRO A 9 12.36 1.85 12.51
CA PRO A 9 11.55 2.37 13.60
C PRO A 9 11.62 3.88 13.77
N PHE A 10 12.78 4.51 13.48
CA PHE A 10 12.91 5.96 13.57
C PHE A 10 12.15 6.66 12.44
N ARG A 11 11.14 7.44 12.83
CA ARG A 11 10.31 8.26 11.95
C ARG A 11 9.94 9.53 12.72
N SER A 12 10.07 10.67 12.07
CA SER A 12 9.63 11.96 12.58
C SER A 12 8.75 12.60 11.51
N TYR A 13 7.44 12.63 11.77
CA TYR A 13 6.44 13.19 10.88
C TYR A 13 5.28 13.74 11.69
N ASP A 14 4.49 14.60 11.07
CA ASP A 14 3.22 15.09 11.61
C ASP A 14 2.07 14.22 11.07
N GLU A 15 1.03 13.98 11.87
CA GLU A 15 -0.16 13.25 11.45
C GLU A 15 -0.88 13.95 10.28
N HIS A 16 -0.74 15.28 10.15
CA HIS A 16 -1.28 16.04 9.01
C HIS A 16 -0.56 15.74 7.69
N ASP A 17 0.67 15.19 7.75
CA ASP A 17 1.45 14.76 6.60
C ASP A 17 1.21 13.28 6.25
N VAL A 18 0.17 12.66 6.82
CA VAL A 18 -0.26 11.29 6.53
C VAL A 18 -1.61 11.29 5.82
N VAL A 19 -1.62 10.74 4.61
CA VAL A 19 -2.84 10.56 3.83
C VAL A 19 -3.42 9.19 4.11
N ASN A 20 -4.62 9.17 4.70
CA ASN A 20 -5.40 7.99 5.02
C ASN A 20 -6.64 7.90 4.10
N LEU A 21 -6.42 7.86 2.79
CA LEU A 21 -7.52 7.84 1.80
C LEU A 21 -7.43 6.67 0.80
N PHE A 22 -6.24 6.14 0.56
CA PHE A 22 -6.00 5.14 -0.48
C PHE A 22 -5.81 3.75 0.11
N ALA A 23 -6.22 2.72 -0.61
CA ALA A 23 -5.79 1.35 -0.35
C ALA A 23 -4.66 0.97 -1.30
N LEU A 24 -3.68 0.23 -0.77
CA LEU A 24 -2.59 -0.31 -1.58
C LEU A 24 -3.06 -1.53 -2.35
N ASP A 25 -2.72 -1.59 -3.63
CA ASP A 25 -2.80 -2.79 -4.45
C ASP A 25 -1.42 -3.06 -5.08
N ASP A 26 -0.94 -4.30 -4.95
CA ASP A 26 0.33 -4.74 -5.53
C ASP A 26 0.14 -6.16 -6.07
N PRO A 27 -0.17 -6.30 -7.38
CA PRO A 27 -0.41 -7.60 -7.98
C PRO A 27 0.87 -8.45 -8.08
N SER A 28 2.04 -7.90 -7.76
CA SER A 28 3.31 -8.64 -7.80
C SER A 28 3.55 -9.51 -6.56
N VAL A 29 2.74 -9.33 -5.50
CA VAL A 29 2.86 -10.07 -4.23
C VAL A 29 1.58 -10.85 -3.95
N ASP A 30 1.67 -12.18 -3.94
CA ASP A 30 0.55 -13.03 -3.55
C ASP A 30 0.43 -13.12 -2.03
N LEU A 31 -0.48 -12.32 -1.46
CA LEU A 31 -0.76 -12.29 -0.03
C LEU A 31 -1.53 -13.53 0.49
N ASN A 32 -1.95 -14.45 -0.39
CA ASN A 32 -2.61 -15.69 0.04
C ASN A 32 -1.64 -16.71 0.63
N VAL A 33 -0.34 -16.52 0.40
CA VAL A 33 0.74 -17.37 0.91
C VAL A 33 1.06 -16.99 2.36
N ASP A 34 1.33 -18.00 3.20
CA ASP A 34 1.66 -17.80 4.62
C ASP A 34 2.96 -16.99 4.78
N ASP A 35 2.99 -16.09 5.77
CA ASP A 35 4.11 -15.18 6.08
C ASP A 35 4.55 -14.24 4.92
N VAL A 36 3.75 -14.12 3.86
CA VAL A 36 3.98 -13.16 2.78
C VAL A 36 3.31 -11.82 3.10
N LYS A 37 4.08 -10.74 2.94
CA LYS A 37 3.62 -9.37 3.16
C LYS A 37 4.29 -8.40 2.21
N ILE A 38 3.57 -7.33 1.87
CA ILE A 38 4.17 -6.14 1.28
C ILE A 38 4.72 -5.32 2.45
N LYS A 39 6.04 -5.14 2.47
CA LYS A 39 6.71 -4.45 3.58
C LYS A 39 6.38 -2.96 3.57
N LYS A 40 6.32 -2.35 4.74
CA LYS A 40 6.36 -0.88 4.92
C LYS A 40 7.55 -0.26 4.21
N GLY A 41 7.40 1.00 3.84
CA GLY A 41 8.45 1.74 3.14
C GLY A 41 8.37 1.66 1.63
N VAL A 42 7.27 1.15 1.07
CA VAL A 42 7.07 1.17 -0.38
C VAL A 42 6.75 2.59 -0.80
N LEU A 43 7.46 3.12 -1.79
CA LEU A 43 7.00 4.30 -2.51
C LEU A 43 5.78 3.92 -3.34
N VAL A 44 4.73 4.71 -3.23
CA VAL A 44 3.46 4.44 -3.90
C VAL A 44 3.04 5.63 -4.75
N ALA A 45 2.45 5.34 -5.90
CA ALA A 45 1.82 6.31 -6.79
C ALA A 45 0.33 5.99 -6.91
N VAL A 46 -0.46 7.00 -7.27
CA VAL A 46 -1.89 6.80 -7.53
C VAL A 46 -2.06 5.85 -8.72
N GLU A 47 -2.95 4.87 -8.59
CA GLU A 47 -3.22 3.94 -9.67
C GLU A 47 -4.05 4.62 -10.77
N GLY A 48 -3.60 4.53 -12.02
CA GLY A 48 -4.26 5.15 -13.18
C GLY A 48 -4.44 6.67 -13.02
N ASP A 49 -5.64 7.17 -13.34
CA ASP A 49 -5.99 8.58 -13.18
C ASP A 49 -6.49 8.94 -11.77
N GLY A 50 -6.45 7.99 -10.83
CA GLY A 50 -7.01 8.15 -9.49
C GLY A 50 -8.53 8.26 -9.44
N TRP A 51 -9.05 8.86 -8.36
CA TRP A 51 -10.48 9.06 -8.16
C TRP A 51 -10.98 10.29 -8.91
N LYS A 52 -11.96 10.09 -9.80
CA LYS A 52 -12.62 11.15 -10.57
C LYS A 52 -13.88 11.61 -9.82
N ASN A 53 -14.09 12.92 -9.71
CA ASN A 53 -15.31 13.46 -9.08
C ASN A 53 -16.61 13.14 -9.86
N THR A 54 -16.47 12.68 -11.10
CA THR A 54 -17.56 12.20 -11.95
C THR A 54 -17.88 10.72 -11.73
N GLU A 55 -17.02 9.98 -11.04
CA GLU A 55 -17.19 8.57 -10.73
C GLU A 55 -17.59 8.40 -9.27
N GLU A 56 -18.69 7.69 -9.04
CA GLU A 56 -19.12 7.37 -7.69
C GLU A 56 -18.13 6.41 -7.05
N ALA A 57 -17.70 6.73 -5.83
CA ALA A 57 -16.75 5.91 -5.08
C ALA A 57 -17.38 4.60 -4.53
N LEU A 58 -18.63 4.30 -4.88
CA LEU A 58 -19.39 3.15 -4.40
C LEU A 58 -19.70 2.22 -5.57
N SER A 59 -19.60 0.91 -5.37
CA SER A 59 -20.24 -0.04 -6.28
C SER A 59 -21.75 -0.02 -6.07
N GLU A 60 -22.50 -0.71 -6.93
CA GLU A 60 -23.97 -0.87 -6.84
C GLU A 60 -24.47 -1.33 -5.46
N PHE A 61 -23.59 -1.88 -4.62
CA PHE A 61 -23.88 -2.34 -3.26
C PHE A 61 -23.46 -1.37 -2.14
N GLY A 62 -23.05 -0.13 -2.44
CA GLY A 62 -22.68 0.87 -1.42
C GLY A 62 -21.37 0.58 -0.68
N LEU A 63 -20.60 -0.40 -1.17
CA LEU A 63 -19.25 -0.77 -0.76
C LEU A 63 -18.37 -0.54 -1.99
N GLY A 64 -17.13 -0.04 -1.89
CA GLY A 64 -16.31 0.32 -3.06
C GLY A 64 -16.00 -0.83 -4.04
N THR A 65 -14.94 -0.71 -4.84
CA THR A 65 -14.55 -1.65 -5.94
C THR A 65 -14.31 -3.13 -5.56
N ALA A 66 -14.71 -3.59 -4.37
CA ALA A 66 -14.82 -5.00 -4.00
C ALA A 66 -15.93 -5.70 -4.82
N THR A 67 -15.69 -5.86 -6.12
CA THR A 67 -16.44 -6.81 -6.93
C THR A 67 -15.85 -8.20 -6.68
N SER A 68 -16.71 -9.22 -6.79
CA SER A 68 -16.34 -10.63 -6.61
C SER A 68 -15.16 -11.09 -7.49
N ALA A 69 -14.72 -10.33 -8.49
CA ALA A 69 -13.60 -10.69 -9.37
C ALA A 69 -12.22 -10.20 -8.89
N VAL A 70 -12.17 -9.19 -8.00
CA VAL A 70 -10.92 -8.50 -7.60
C VAL A 70 -10.71 -8.53 -6.08
N ALA A 71 -11.68 -9.01 -5.31
CA ALA A 71 -11.52 -9.21 -3.88
C ALA A 71 -10.50 -10.34 -3.60
N PRO A 72 -9.47 -10.12 -2.78
CA PRO A 72 -8.63 -11.20 -2.32
C PRO A 72 -9.48 -12.17 -1.49
N GLY A 73 -9.58 -13.41 -1.98
CA GLY A 73 -10.48 -14.44 -1.48
C GLY A 73 -11.16 -15.22 -2.61
N LYS A 74 -11.89 -16.28 -2.23
CA LYS A 74 -12.68 -17.06 -3.19
C LYS A 74 -14.02 -16.37 -3.42
N SER A 75 -14.32 -16.08 -4.67
CA SER A 75 -15.64 -15.68 -5.10
C SER A 75 -16.43 -16.89 -5.57
N PHE A 76 -17.69 -16.94 -5.19
CA PHE A 76 -18.62 -17.99 -5.58
C PHE A 76 -19.82 -17.35 -6.25
N ALA A 77 -20.31 -18.00 -7.30
CA ALA A 77 -21.52 -17.56 -7.98
C ALA A 77 -22.68 -17.41 -6.98
N ASN A 78 -23.49 -16.36 -7.14
CA ASN A 78 -24.65 -16.07 -6.31
C ASN A 78 -24.37 -15.86 -4.81
N THR A 79 -23.17 -15.39 -4.45
CA THR A 79 -22.82 -15.00 -3.08
C THR A 79 -22.41 -13.53 -3.04
N VAL A 80 -22.79 -12.82 -1.98
CA VAL A 80 -22.23 -11.50 -1.65
C VAL A 80 -21.07 -11.65 -0.66
N SER A 81 -19.95 -11.02 -0.95
CA SER A 81 -18.80 -10.95 -0.04
C SER A 81 -18.53 -9.48 0.27
N LEU A 82 -18.89 -9.05 1.49
CA LEU A 82 -18.69 -7.68 1.95
C LEU A 82 -17.33 -7.59 2.65
N ARG A 83 -16.38 -6.89 2.06
CA ARG A 83 -15.04 -6.61 2.63
C ARG A 83 -14.73 -5.12 2.52
N TYR A 84 -13.77 -4.65 3.31
CA TYR A 84 -13.17 -3.32 3.15
C TYR A 84 -12.89 -3.03 1.67
N GLY A 85 -13.38 -1.89 1.21
CA GLY A 85 -13.36 -1.52 -0.20
C GLY A 85 -13.10 -0.03 -0.36
N THR A 86 -11.96 0.45 0.12
CA THR A 86 -11.53 1.83 -0.18
C THR A 86 -11.30 1.94 -1.68
N THR A 87 -12.12 2.73 -2.39
CA THR A 87 -12.13 2.77 -3.86
C THR A 87 -10.90 3.42 -4.48
N ALA A 88 -10.35 4.44 -3.83
CA ALA A 88 -9.12 5.07 -4.27
C ALA A 88 -7.94 4.11 -4.02
N ARG A 89 -7.18 3.83 -5.06
CA ARG A 89 -6.06 2.88 -5.02
C ARG A 89 -4.72 3.55 -5.27
N VAL A 90 -3.70 2.99 -4.67
CA VAL A 90 -2.29 3.29 -4.94
C VAL A 90 -1.56 1.98 -5.24
N GLN A 91 -0.58 2.05 -6.12
CA GLN A 91 0.29 0.93 -6.46
C GLN A 91 1.75 1.26 -6.16
N PRO A 92 2.62 0.25 -5.95
CA PRO A 92 4.05 0.49 -5.86
C PRO A 92 4.53 1.29 -7.07
N ALA A 93 5.24 2.37 -6.79
CA ALA A 93 5.71 3.30 -7.79
C ALA A 93 6.82 2.63 -8.61
N ALA A 94 6.58 2.39 -9.91
CA ALA A 94 7.54 1.72 -10.78
C ALA A 94 8.69 2.66 -11.17
N SER A 95 9.88 2.10 -11.42
CA SER A 95 11.01 2.88 -11.94
C SER A 95 10.71 3.32 -13.37
N GLY A 96 10.90 4.61 -13.67
CA GLY A 96 10.65 5.18 -15.00
C GLY A 96 9.17 5.44 -15.31
N ASP A 97 8.28 5.30 -14.32
CA ASP A 97 6.90 5.74 -14.47
C ASP A 97 6.83 7.27 -14.44
N THR A 98 5.92 7.82 -15.25
CA THR A 98 5.67 9.26 -15.35
C THR A 98 4.80 9.78 -14.21
N ALA A 99 4.09 8.88 -13.51
CA ALA A 99 3.29 9.23 -12.35
C ALA A 99 4.19 9.65 -11.17
N ALA A 100 3.99 10.87 -10.67
CA ALA A 100 4.70 11.33 -9.49
C ALA A 100 4.31 10.48 -8.26
N PRO A 101 5.27 10.11 -7.40
CA PRO A 101 5.00 9.30 -6.23
C PRO A 101 4.19 10.15 -5.24
N LEU A 102 3.14 9.56 -4.68
CA LEU A 102 2.34 10.22 -3.65
C LEU A 102 3.09 10.28 -2.32
N GLY A 103 3.78 9.18 -1.97
CA GLY A 103 4.45 9.07 -0.69
C GLY A 103 4.90 7.65 -0.40
N LEU A 104 5.11 7.36 0.89
CA LEU A 104 5.69 6.12 1.37
C LEU A 104 4.78 5.42 2.39
N THR A 105 4.57 4.11 2.25
CA THR A 105 3.69 3.35 3.15
C THR A 105 4.27 3.24 4.56
N LEU A 106 3.45 3.53 5.58
CA LEU A 106 3.89 3.45 6.98
C LEU A 106 3.77 2.04 7.57
N TRP A 107 2.77 1.27 7.15
CA TRP A 107 2.41 -0.04 7.70
C TRP A 107 2.70 -1.15 6.68
N ASP A 108 2.84 -2.38 7.17
CA ASP A 108 2.95 -3.56 6.30
C ASP A 108 1.55 -3.89 5.74
N MET A 109 1.44 -4.54 4.59
CA MET A 109 0.20 -5.15 4.13
C MET A 109 0.32 -6.68 4.16
N ALA A 110 -0.58 -7.33 4.90
CA ALA A 110 -0.59 -8.77 5.07
C ALA A 110 -2.03 -9.28 5.26
N GLU A 111 -2.33 -10.48 4.75
CA GLU A 111 -3.61 -11.16 4.99
C GLU A 111 -3.54 -12.21 6.08
N ARG A 112 -2.34 -12.78 6.28
CA ARG A 112 -2.07 -13.87 7.19
C ARG A 112 -0.95 -13.50 8.14
N ASP A 113 -0.94 -14.18 9.27
CA ASP A 113 0.14 -14.08 10.25
C ASP A 113 1.27 -15.08 9.96
N GLU A 114 2.26 -15.13 10.86
CA GLU A 114 3.41 -16.03 10.79
C GLU A 114 3.03 -17.52 10.90
N ASN A 115 1.83 -17.82 11.39
CA ASN A 115 1.30 -19.17 11.58
C ASN A 115 0.26 -19.54 10.51
N GLY A 116 0.06 -18.70 9.48
CA GLY A 116 -0.91 -18.90 8.39
C GLY A 116 -2.36 -18.55 8.74
N GLU A 117 -2.60 -18.01 9.94
CA GLU A 117 -3.93 -17.60 10.39
C GLU A 117 -4.33 -16.25 9.79
N LYS A 118 -5.59 -16.12 9.37
CA LYS A 118 -6.07 -14.90 8.73
C LYS A 118 -6.16 -13.76 9.75
N LEU A 119 -5.49 -12.65 9.45
CA LEU A 119 -5.52 -11.43 10.26
C LEU A 119 -6.91 -10.77 10.30
N LEU A 120 -7.76 -11.07 9.33
CA LEU A 120 -9.17 -10.63 9.33
C LEU A 120 -9.93 -11.06 10.59
N TYR A 121 -9.61 -12.23 11.16
CA TYR A 121 -10.25 -12.73 12.38
C TYR A 121 -9.52 -12.29 13.66
N HIS A 122 -8.32 -11.71 13.52
CA HIS A 122 -7.45 -11.31 14.63
C HIS A 122 -7.04 -9.83 14.53
N PRO A 123 -8.00 -8.89 14.67
CA PRO A 123 -7.73 -7.47 14.51
C PRO A 123 -6.73 -6.92 15.55
N ARG A 124 -6.69 -7.52 16.75
CA ARG A 124 -5.69 -7.16 17.77
C ARG A 124 -4.28 -7.51 17.30
N LYS A 125 -4.09 -8.72 16.76
CA LYS A 125 -2.80 -9.16 16.23
C LYS A 125 -2.38 -8.31 15.01
N ALA A 126 -3.32 -7.98 14.12
CA ALA A 126 -3.05 -7.09 12.99
C ALA A 126 -2.56 -5.69 13.44
N ALA A 127 -3.20 -5.12 14.47
CA ALA A 127 -2.80 -3.83 15.04
C ALA A 127 -1.42 -3.90 15.73
N GLU A 128 -1.14 -4.97 16.48
CA GLU A 128 0.16 -5.21 17.12
C GLU A 128 1.29 -5.35 16.08
N MET A 129 1.01 -5.98 14.95
CA MET A 129 1.95 -6.13 13.83
C MET A 129 2.07 -4.86 12.96
N GLN A 130 1.22 -3.85 13.19
CA GLN A 130 1.09 -2.67 12.32
C GLN A 130 0.87 -3.09 10.86
N ALA A 131 -0.07 -3.99 10.66
CA ALA A 131 -0.43 -4.54 9.35
C ALA A 131 -1.82 -4.07 8.92
N VAL A 132 -1.91 -3.61 7.67
CA VAL A 132 -3.16 -3.29 6.98
C VAL A 132 -3.60 -4.52 6.20
N ILE A 133 -4.88 -4.86 6.30
CA ILE A 133 -5.47 -5.94 5.52
C ILE A 133 -5.80 -5.39 4.13
N SER A 134 -5.59 -6.18 3.07
CA SER A 134 -5.95 -5.79 1.70
C SER A 134 -7.39 -5.25 1.60
N GLY A 135 -7.54 -4.16 0.84
CA GLY A 135 -8.79 -3.42 0.70
C GLY A 135 -9.05 -2.36 1.79
N GLN A 136 -8.34 -2.41 2.93
CA GLN A 136 -8.34 -1.33 3.92
C GLN A 136 -7.45 -0.17 3.47
N THR A 137 -7.72 1.00 4.02
CA THR A 137 -6.91 2.19 3.80
C THR A 137 -5.51 2.03 4.37
N MET A 138 -4.51 2.33 3.54
CA MET A 138 -3.10 2.33 3.87
C MET A 138 -2.66 3.75 4.27
N PRO A 139 -2.01 3.92 5.44
CA PRO A 139 -1.42 5.20 5.80
C PRO A 139 -0.18 5.49 4.92
N VAL A 140 -0.27 6.55 4.13
CA VAL A 140 0.81 7.00 3.23
C VAL A 140 1.40 8.32 3.73
N LEU A 141 2.70 8.31 3.99
CA LEU A 141 3.45 9.48 4.42
C LEU A 141 3.83 10.35 3.22
N THR A 142 3.39 11.61 3.19
CA THR A 142 3.74 12.57 2.14
C THR A 142 4.95 13.43 2.51
N LYS A 143 5.19 13.65 3.81
CA LYS A 143 6.30 14.47 4.28
C LYS A 143 6.80 14.02 5.66
N GLY A 144 8.12 14.07 5.86
CA GLY A 144 8.73 13.74 7.15
C GLY A 144 10.18 13.30 6.99
N ILE A 145 10.78 12.92 8.11
CA ILE A 145 12.13 12.32 8.16
C ILE A 145 11.96 10.86 8.54
N VAL A 146 12.48 9.97 7.70
CA VAL A 146 12.41 8.53 7.92
C VAL A 146 13.77 7.88 7.74
N LEU A 147 14.03 6.84 8.51
CA LEU A 147 15.18 5.96 8.27
C LEU A 147 14.73 4.78 7.41
N TYR A 148 15.42 4.57 6.29
CA TYR A 148 15.00 3.63 5.25
C TYR A 148 16.13 2.65 4.92
N LYS A 149 15.77 1.37 4.68
CA LYS A 149 16.66 0.35 4.13
C LYS A 149 16.13 -0.07 2.76
N GLY A 150 16.97 0.07 1.75
CA GLY A 150 16.64 -0.29 0.36
C GLY A 150 17.32 0.67 -0.60
N LYS A 151 17.21 0.39 -1.89
CA LYS A 151 17.67 1.30 -2.95
C LYS A 151 16.47 2.12 -3.41
N LEU A 152 16.47 3.42 -3.11
CA LEU A 152 15.39 4.33 -3.51
C LEU A 152 15.65 4.98 -4.89
N THR A 153 16.92 5.02 -5.30
CA THR A 153 17.44 5.59 -6.55
C THR A 153 18.08 4.51 -7.43
N ALA A 154 18.21 4.77 -8.74
CA ALA A 154 19.15 4.02 -9.58
C ALA A 154 20.63 4.35 -9.24
N GLU A 155 20.88 5.58 -8.81
CA GLU A 155 22.19 6.11 -8.34
C GLU A 155 22.63 5.47 -7.01
N ASN A 156 23.93 5.52 -6.66
CA ASN A 156 24.38 5.06 -5.35
C ASN A 156 23.95 6.07 -4.27
N PRO A 157 23.70 5.63 -3.02
CA PRO A 157 23.31 6.53 -1.93
C PRO A 157 24.29 7.69 -1.66
N GLY A 158 25.56 7.54 -2.04
CA GLY A 158 26.60 8.57 -1.90
C GLY A 158 26.55 9.67 -2.96
N ASP A 159 25.81 9.46 -4.05
CA ASP A 159 25.70 10.40 -5.18
C ASP A 159 24.49 11.34 -5.02
N ILE A 160 23.64 11.10 -4.01
CA ILE A 160 22.45 11.90 -3.72
C ILE A 160 22.83 13.16 -2.95
N THR A 161 22.86 14.30 -3.65
CA THR A 161 23.04 15.62 -3.04
C THR A 161 21.72 16.18 -2.49
N PRO A 162 21.78 17.06 -1.46
CA PRO A 162 20.60 17.76 -0.97
C PRO A 162 19.88 18.52 -2.09
N GLY A 163 18.56 18.37 -2.18
CA GLY A 163 17.74 19.01 -3.22
C GLY A 163 17.60 18.20 -4.52
N THR A 164 18.31 17.08 -4.66
CA THR A 164 18.12 16.16 -5.79
C THR A 164 16.85 15.33 -5.59
N ALA A 165 15.95 15.36 -6.57
CA ALA A 165 14.75 14.54 -6.58
C ALA A 165 15.13 13.07 -6.82
N ILE A 166 14.97 12.24 -5.78
CA ILE A 166 15.42 10.85 -5.74
C ILE A 166 14.55 9.93 -6.62
N TYR A 167 13.25 10.19 -6.70
CA TYR A 167 12.35 9.41 -7.55
C TYR A 167 12.28 9.94 -9.00
N ALA A 168 12.82 11.14 -9.25
CA ALA A 168 12.89 11.69 -10.60
C ALA A 168 14.24 11.33 -11.25
N SER A 169 14.51 10.04 -11.45
CA SER A 169 15.43 9.61 -12.51
C SER A 169 14.58 9.55 -13.80
N GLN A 170 14.57 10.62 -14.59
CA GLN A 170 15.41 10.83 -15.79
C GLN A 170 15.20 9.77 -16.88
#